data_AF-Q8MNS7-F1
#
_entry.id   AF-Q8MNS7-F1
#
_cell.length_a   1.000
_cell.length_b   1.000
_cell.length_c   1.000
_cell.angle_alpha   90.00
_cell.angle_beta   90.00
_cell.angle_gamma   90.00
#
_symmetry.space_group_name_H-M   'P 1'
#
loop_
_entity.id
_entity.type
_entity.pdbx_description
1 polymer ?
#
loop_
_entity_poly.entity_id
_entity_poly.type
_entity_poly.pdbx_seq_one_letter_code
_entity_poly.pdbx_strand_id
1 'polypeptide(L)' 'MRVQPVTNCEKAVILEALKIGKRFDFRSLEEFRDVKLVVGAEVGTAICTIGNTKFSNGCSKCRNR' A
#
# COMPACT_ATOMS: atom_id res chain seq x y z
N MET A 1 9.62 -10.68 12.23
CA MET A 1 10.05 -10.05 10.96
C MET A 1 11.18 -9.07 11.28
N ARG A 2 12.39 -9.29 10.77
CA ARG A 2 13.50 -8.34 10.97
C ARG A 2 13.25 -7.15 10.05
N VAL A 3 12.95 -6.00 10.64
CA VAL A 3 12.82 -4.74 9.88
C VAL A 3 14.24 -4.31 9.50
N GLN A 4 14.48 -4.06 8.22
CA GLN A 4 15.76 -3.55 7.77
C GLN A 4 15.96 -2.14 8.33
N PRO A 5 17.10 -1.84 8.99
CA PRO A 5 17.33 -0.52 9.54
C PRO A 5 17.49 0.48 8.39
N VAL A 6 16.82 1.63 8.52
CA VAL A 6 16.94 2.72 7.56
C VAL A 6 18.32 3.37 7.73
N THR A 7 19.05 3.55 6.64
CA THR A 7 20.35 4.22 6.71
C THR A 7 20.18 5.72 6.95
N ASN A 8 21.16 6.35 7.62
CA ASN A 8 21.11 7.79 7.89
C ASN A 8 21.07 8.62 6.58
N CYS A 9 21.72 8.12 5.54
CA CYS A 9 21.71 8.72 4.21
C CYS A 9 20.30 8.71 3.61
N GLU A 10 19.59 7.57 3.65
CA GLU A 10 18.21 7.47 3.14
C GLU A 10 17.27 8.43 3.88
N LYS A 11 17.41 8.53 5.20
CA LYS A 11 16.62 9.47 6.00
C LYS A 11 16.85 10.92 5.58
N ALA A 12 18.10 11.34 5.40
CA ALA A 12 18.43 12.69 4.99
C ALA A 12 17.86 13.01 3.60
N VAL A 13 17.99 12.10 2.63
CA VAL A 13 17.50 12.31 1.27
C VAL A 13 15.96 12.39 1.25
N ILE A 14 15.26 11.56 2.03
CA ILE A 14 13.79 11.63 2.14
C ILE A 14 13.34 12.98 2.69
N LEU A 15 14.03 13.51 3.70
CA LEU A 15 13.68 14.80 4.30
C LEU A 15 13.92 15.96 3.35
N GLU A 16 15.03 15.97 2.60
CA GLU A 16 15.29 17.00 1.60
C GLU A 16 14.30 16.95 0.43
N ALA A 17 13.93 15.75 -0.03
CA ALA A 17 12.91 15.58 -1.08
C ALA A 17 11.54 16.13 -0.64
N LEU A 18 11.15 15.89 0.61
CA LEU A 18 9.90 16.43 1.18
C LEU A 18 9.91 17.96 1.28
N LYS A 19 11.05 18.59 1.60
CA LYS A 19 11.18 20.07 1.59
C LYS A 19 10.96 20.66 0.20
N ILE A 20 11.39 19.95 -0.84
CA ILE A 20 11.21 20.33 -2.26
C ILE A 20 9.78 19.99 -2.75
N GLY A 21 8.96 19.35 -1.91
CA GLY A 21 7.60 18.96 -2.26
C GLY A 21 7.54 17.78 -3.24
N LYS A 22 8.64 17.01 -3.37
CA LYS A 22 8.71 15.85 -4.26
C LYS A 22 8.72 14.56 -3.46
N ARG A 23 7.89 13.60 -3.87
CA ARG A 23 7.95 12.21 -3.40
C ARG A 23 8.77 11.36 -4.38
N PHE A 24 9.42 10.31 -3.87
CA PHE A 24 10.17 9.35 -4.68
C PHE A 24 9.32 8.60 -5.72
N ASP A 25 8.01 8.50 -5.48
CA ASP A 25 7.07 7.88 -6.41
C ASP A 25 6.55 8.84 -7.48
N PHE A 26 7.11 10.07 -7.59
CA PHE A 26 6.66 11.15 -8.50
C PHE A 26 5.17 11.56 -8.36
N ARG A 27 4.48 11.08 -7.33
CA ARG A 27 3.08 11.39 -7.04
C ARG A 27 2.93 12.75 -6.36
N SER A 28 1.80 13.39 -6.62
CA SER A 28 1.36 14.61 -5.94
C SER A 28 1.04 14.34 -4.45
N LEU A 29 0.98 15.38 -3.61
CA LEU A 29 0.72 15.25 -2.17
C LEU A 29 -0.64 14.60 -1.86
N GLU A 30 -1.59 14.72 -2.78
CA GLU A 30 -2.98 14.26 -2.64
C GLU A 30 -3.28 12.97 -3.43
N GLU A 31 -2.28 12.41 -4.14
CA GLU A 31 -2.47 11.23 -4.97
C GLU A 31 -2.27 9.92 -4.19
N PHE A 32 -3.34 9.13 -4.15
CA PHE A 32 -3.30 7.75 -3.66
C PHE A 32 -2.52 6.83 -4.62
N ARG A 33 -2.05 5.69 -4.11
CA ARG A 33 -1.45 4.64 -4.96
C ARG A 33 -2.55 3.97 -5.76
N ASP A 34 -2.22 3.46 -6.95
CA ASP A 34 -3.13 2.65 -7.75
C ASP A 34 -3.75 1.54 -6.91
N VAL A 35 -5.09 1.52 -6.92
CA VAL A 35 -5.89 0.55 -6.17
C VAL A 35 -6.40 -0.49 -7.16
N LYS A 36 -5.86 -1.71 -7.06
CA LYS A 36 -6.36 -2.87 -7.82
C LYS A 36 -7.15 -3.77 -6.90
N LEU A 37 -8.43 -3.95 -7.19
CA LEU A 37 -9.30 -4.88 -6.49
C LEU A 37 -9.52 -6.12 -7.36
N VAL A 38 -9.14 -7.28 -6.83
CA VAL A 38 -9.37 -8.58 -7.47
C VAL A 38 -10.34 -9.36 -6.60
N VAL A 39 -11.51 -9.67 -7.15
CA VAL A 39 -12.51 -10.53 -6.50
C VAL A 39 -12.14 -11.99 -6.79
N GLY A 40 -12.00 -12.80 -5.75
CA GLY A 40 -11.69 -14.21 -5.88
C GLY A 40 -12.91 -15.04 -6.29
N ALA A 41 -12.67 -16.29 -6.69
CA ALA A 41 -13.70 -17.21 -7.14
C ALA A 41 -14.64 -17.68 -6.00
N GLU A 42 -14.22 -17.56 -4.75
CA GLU A 42 -15.03 -17.90 -3.58
C GLU A 42 -15.77 -16.68 -3.03
N VAL A 43 -17.05 -16.87 -2.69
CA VAL A 43 -17.90 -15.85 -2.09
C VAL A 43 -17.24 -15.32 -0.82
N GLY A 44 -16.96 -14.01 -0.80
CA GLY A 44 -16.36 -13.32 0.34
C GLY A 44 -14.84 -13.15 0.25
N THR A 45 -14.17 -13.64 -0.80
CA THR A 45 -12.73 -13.41 -0.99
C THR A 45 -12.46 -12.17 -1.84
N ALA A 46 -11.78 -11.19 -1.26
CA ALA A 46 -11.33 -10.00 -1.97
C ALA A 46 -9.86 -9.72 -1.68
N ILE A 47 -9.10 -9.46 -2.74
CA ILE A 47 -7.70 -9.05 -2.67
C ILE A 47 -7.64 -7.58 -3.12
N CYS A 48 -7.34 -6.70 -2.18
CA CYS A 48 -7.12 -5.28 -2.44
C CYS A 48 -5.62 -5.03 -2.48
N THR A 49 -5.11 -4.48 -3.57
CA THR A 49 -3.71 -4.09 -3.71
C THR A 49 -3.65 -2.57 -3.83
N ILE A 50 -3.05 -1.92 -2.84
CA ILE A 50 -2.79 -0.47 -2.82
C ILE A 50 -1.29 -0.28 -3.09
N GLY A 51 -0.92 -0.11 -4.35
CA GLY A 51 0.48 -0.16 -4.80
C GLY A 51 1.19 -1.44 -4.33
N ASN A 52 2.17 -1.32 -3.43
CA ASN A 52 2.89 -2.49 -2.89
C ASN A 52 2.22 -3.14 -1.67
N THR A 53 1.22 -2.50 -1.08
CA THR A 53 0.51 -3.05 0.08
C THR A 53 -0.61 -3.96 -0.42
N LYS A 54 -0.47 -5.27 -0.20
CA LYS A 54 -1.49 -6.27 -0.53
C LYS A 54 -2.26 -6.63 0.72
N PHE A 55 -3.58 -6.60 0.63
CA PHE A 55 -4.50 -6.96 1.69
C PHE A 55 -5.49 -8.00 1.16
N SER A 56 -5.57 -9.13 1.86
CA SER A 56 -6.49 -10.22 1.54
C SER A 56 -7.50 -10.37 2.67
N ASN A 57 -8.78 -10.20 2.36
CA ASN A 57 -9.86 -10.49 3.29
C ASN A 57 -10.70 -11.65 2.78
N GLY A 58 -10.90 -12.64 3.64
CA GLY A 58 -11.89 -13.71 3.46
C GLY A 58 -13.06 -13.45 4.40
N CYS A 59 -14.21 -13.06 3.86
CA CYS A 59 -15.45 -12.96 4.60
C CYS A 59 -16.13 -14.34 4.60
N SER A 60 -15.92 -15.12 5.66
CA SER A 60 -16.56 -16.43 5.85
C SER A 60 -18.01 -16.32 6.34
N LYS A 61 -18.52 -15.11 6.62
CA LYS A 61 -19.83 -14.86 7.24
C LYS A 61 -21.00 -14.57 6.28
N CYS A 62 -20.83 -14.78 4.97
CA CYS A 62 -21.93 -14.68 4.01
C CYS A 62 -22.57 -16.05 3.68
N ARG A 63 -22.70 -16.95 4.67
CA ARG A 63 -23.49 -18.17 4.54
C ARG A 63 -24.72 -18.02 5.46
N ASN A 64 -25.90 -18.03 4.84
CA ASN A 64 -27.27 -17.89 5.38
C ASN A 64 -27.85 -16.46 5.44
N ARG A 65 -28.44 -16.04 4.31
CA ARG A 65 -29.87 -15.74 4.26
C ARG A 65 -30.46 -16.37 3.00
#